data_AF-A0A1N6MB56-F1
#
_entry.id   AF-A0A1N6MB56-F1
#
_cell.length_a   1.000
_cell.length_b   1.000
_cell.length_c   1.000
_cell.angle_alpha   90.00
_cell.angle_beta   90.00
_cell.angle_gamma   90.00
#
_symmetry.space_group_name_H-M   'P 1'
#
loop_
_entity.id
_entity.type
_entity.pdbx_description
1 polymer ?
#
loop_
_entity_poly.entity_id
_entity_poly.type
_entity_poly.pdbx_seq_one_letter_code
_entity_poly.pdbx_strand_id
1 'polypeptide(L)'
;MGARFYKCDDDVRVVHTGKILVRESDKSYRPLIEVWCYPPQQKNNFHATAFSNVPALYRGKIINQRGLSESYAKRGRHKFRSNELLRHSNLSEFPDSESAESLRKKESAQHAFVLDRGAAPKLIIPQLELARVLFYASSYLSRASLMSSRLLTDFKVEVNTKEDYANIEVLQTSNFPPSAWVLPIFYGHIYKEAYYA
;
A
#
# COMPACT_ATOMS: atom_id res chain seq x y z
N MET A 1 0.94 15.08 -13.39
CA MET A 1 1.08 15.82 -12.11
C MET A 1 0.32 15.01 -11.06
N GLY A 2 1.00 14.53 -10.00
CA GLY A 2 0.36 13.67 -8.99
C GLY A 2 -0.68 14.41 -8.16
N ALA A 3 -1.59 13.68 -7.50
CA ALA A 3 -2.55 14.29 -6.59
C ALA A 3 -1.83 15.02 -5.44
N ARG A 4 -2.20 16.29 -5.20
CA ARG A 4 -1.65 17.12 -4.12
C ARG A 4 -2.44 16.88 -2.83
N PHE A 5 -1.74 16.63 -1.74
CA PHE A 5 -2.32 16.53 -0.41
C PHE A 5 -2.61 17.93 0.14
N TYR A 6 -3.89 18.21 0.37
CA TYR A 6 -4.34 19.44 1.01
C TYR A 6 -3.79 19.53 2.45
N LYS A 7 -3.46 20.75 2.89
CA LYS A 7 -2.83 21.03 4.20
C LYS A 7 -1.49 20.31 4.41
N CYS A 8 -0.79 19.93 3.35
CA CYS A 8 0.57 19.43 3.44
C CYS A 8 1.48 20.39 2.66
N ASP A 9 2.65 20.69 3.22
CA ASP A 9 3.68 21.48 2.54
C ASP A 9 4.17 20.76 1.27
N ASP A 10 4.97 21.46 0.48
CA ASP A 10 5.68 20.87 -0.65
C ASP A 10 6.92 20.07 -0.19
N ASP A 11 7.29 19.06 -0.98
CA ASP A 11 8.51 18.26 -0.80
C ASP A 11 8.62 17.57 0.57
N VAL A 12 7.50 17.07 1.08
CA VAL A 12 7.41 16.42 2.40
C VAL A 12 7.66 14.92 2.28
N ARG A 13 8.57 14.38 3.10
CA ARG A 13 8.87 12.94 3.14
C ARG A 13 7.95 12.21 4.11
N VAL A 14 7.29 11.16 3.63
CA VAL A 14 6.58 10.20 4.51
C VAL A 14 7.61 9.38 5.27
N VAL A 15 7.61 9.45 6.59
CA VAL A 15 8.52 8.67 7.44
C VAL A 15 7.84 7.45 8.07
N HIS A 16 6.53 7.51 8.29
CA HIS A 16 5.73 6.39 8.81
C HIS A 16 4.25 6.57 8.53
N THR A 17 3.53 5.45 8.45
CA THR A 17 2.07 5.38 8.35
C THR A 17 1.53 4.63 9.55
N GLY A 18 0.66 5.24 10.33
CA GLY A 18 0.20 4.69 11.60
C GLY A 18 -1.11 3.92 11.49
N LYS A 19 -1.96 4.11 12.49
CA LYS A 19 -3.23 3.39 12.62
C LYS A 19 -4.25 3.86 11.59
N ILE A 20 -5.19 2.97 11.27
CA ILE A 20 -6.44 3.32 10.59
C ILE A 20 -7.36 3.93 11.65
N LEU A 21 -7.90 5.10 11.37
CA LEU A 21 -8.79 5.84 12.24
C LEU A 21 -10.19 5.84 11.65
N VAL A 22 -11.16 5.37 12.43
CA VAL A 22 -12.58 5.41 12.08
C VAL A 22 -13.26 6.37 13.06
N ARG A 23 -14.07 7.29 12.54
CA ARG A 23 -14.83 8.21 13.38
C ARG A 23 -16.00 7.46 14.02
N GLU A 24 -16.19 7.65 15.33
CA GLU A 24 -17.23 6.96 16.10
C GLU A 24 -18.65 7.39 15.72
N SER A 25 -18.84 8.65 15.32
CA SER A 25 -20.17 9.27 15.13
C SER A 25 -20.54 9.60 13.67
N ASP A 26 -19.71 9.23 12.70
CA ASP A 26 -19.93 9.59 11.31
C ASP A 26 -20.88 8.60 10.62
N LYS A 27 -21.99 9.11 10.05
CA LYS A 27 -22.91 8.31 9.23
C LYS A 27 -22.24 7.84 7.93
N SER A 28 -21.13 8.47 7.53
CA SER A 28 -20.37 8.11 6.35
C SER A 28 -19.09 7.36 6.75
N TYR A 29 -18.96 6.12 6.29
CA TYR A 29 -17.76 5.31 6.54
C TYR A 29 -16.56 5.86 5.73
N ARG A 30 -15.77 6.73 6.37
CA ARG A 30 -14.63 7.45 5.79
C ARG A 30 -13.36 7.27 6.64
N PRO A 31 -12.76 6.08 6.64
CA PRO A 31 -11.55 5.83 7.42
C PRO A 31 -10.39 6.69 6.96
N LEU A 32 -9.63 7.18 7.93
CA LEU A 32 -8.37 7.87 7.75
C LEU A 32 -7.21 6.93 8.08
N ILE A 33 -6.02 7.26 7.63
CA ILE A 33 -4.77 6.65 8.06
C ILE A 33 -3.86 7.74 8.64
N GLU A 34 -3.25 7.46 9.78
CA GLU A 34 -2.22 8.33 10.35
C GLU A 34 -1.00 8.40 9.43
N VAL A 35 -0.43 9.60 9.27
CA VAL A 35 0.77 9.82 8.45
C VAL A 35 1.74 10.70 9.24
N TRP A 36 2.98 10.23 9.30
CA TRP A 36 4.10 10.92 9.93
C TRP A 36 5.04 11.38 8.84
N CYS A 37 5.45 12.64 8.95
CA CYS A 37 6.16 13.34 7.89
C CYS A 37 7.44 14.02 8.40
N TYR A 38 8.39 14.22 7.49
CA TYR A 38 9.55 15.08 7.69
C TYR A 38 9.68 16.07 6.52
N PRO A 39 9.73 17.39 6.77
CA PRO A 39 9.59 18.04 8.08
C PRO A 39 8.21 17.79 8.75
N PRO A 40 8.12 17.82 10.09
CA PRO A 40 6.86 17.61 10.80
C PRO A 40 5.78 18.62 10.38
N GLN A 41 4.60 18.12 10.02
CA GLN A 41 3.50 18.93 9.46
C GLN A 41 2.53 19.46 10.52
N GLN A 42 3.04 19.85 11.69
CA GLN A 42 2.22 20.27 12.83
C GLN A 42 1.42 21.55 12.56
N LYS A 43 2.04 22.55 11.92
CA LYS A 43 1.40 23.85 11.61
C LYS A 43 0.20 23.70 10.68
N ASN A 44 0.30 22.78 9.72
CA ASN A 44 -0.77 22.55 8.76
C ASN A 44 -1.80 21.50 9.23
N ASN A 45 -1.56 20.89 10.39
CA ASN A 45 -2.38 19.84 10.98
C ASN A 45 -2.53 18.59 10.07
N PHE A 46 -1.49 18.24 9.31
CA PHE A 46 -1.47 17.04 8.47
C PHE A 46 -0.83 15.86 9.22
N HIS A 47 -1.67 15.19 10.02
CA HIS A 47 -1.31 14.00 10.80
C HIS A 47 -2.10 12.75 10.37
N ALA A 48 -3.13 12.93 9.55
CA ALA A 48 -3.91 11.85 8.98
C ALA A 48 -4.51 12.27 7.63
N THR A 49 -4.79 11.31 6.76
CA THR A 49 -5.44 11.53 5.46
C THR A 49 -6.36 10.37 5.12
N ALA A 50 -7.17 10.49 4.07
CA ALA A 50 -8.09 9.43 3.67
C ALA A 50 -7.35 8.12 3.39
N PHE A 51 -7.88 6.99 3.84
CA PHE A 51 -7.29 5.67 3.55
C PHE A 51 -7.18 5.38 2.04
N SER A 52 -8.01 6.03 1.22
CA SER A 52 -7.90 5.99 -0.23
C SER A 52 -6.58 6.52 -0.79
N ASN A 53 -5.77 7.20 0.03
CA ASN A 53 -4.48 7.74 -0.38
C ASN A 53 -3.31 6.79 -0.10
N VAL A 54 -3.55 5.65 0.57
CA VAL A 54 -2.53 4.62 0.85
C VAL A 54 -1.68 4.22 -0.37
N PRO A 55 -2.19 4.12 -1.63
CA PRO A 55 -1.34 3.81 -2.78
C PRO A 55 -0.16 4.79 -2.95
N ALA A 56 -0.37 6.05 -2.56
CA ALA A 56 0.61 7.13 -2.64
C ALA A 56 1.38 7.38 -1.32
N LEU A 57 1.12 6.57 -0.28
CA LEU A 57 1.74 6.71 1.04
C LEU A 57 2.60 5.48 1.32
N TYR A 58 3.89 5.59 1.02
CA TYR A 58 4.89 4.60 1.41
C TYR A 58 6.09 5.29 2.04
N ARG A 59 6.80 4.55 2.89
CA ARG A 59 7.97 5.09 3.60
C ARG A 59 9.02 5.61 2.61
N GLY A 60 9.51 6.82 2.84
CA GLY A 60 10.50 7.49 1.99
C GLY A 60 9.92 8.23 0.79
N LYS A 61 8.61 8.08 0.48
CA LYS A 61 7.93 8.85 -0.56
C LYS A 61 8.04 10.35 -0.28
N ILE A 62 8.32 11.15 -1.30
CA ILE A 62 8.17 12.61 -1.23
C ILE A 62 6.80 12.96 -1.81
N ILE A 63 5.90 13.47 -0.97
CA ILE A 63 4.57 13.93 -1.37
C ILE A 63 4.58 15.44 -1.64
N ASN A 64 3.61 15.92 -2.44
CA ASN A 64 3.55 17.30 -2.92
C ASN A 64 4.87 17.77 -3.56
N GLN A 65 5.49 16.87 -4.32
CA GLN A 65 6.79 17.12 -4.91
C GLN A 65 6.71 18.20 -6.00
N ARG A 66 7.59 19.20 -5.94
CA ARG A 66 7.64 20.28 -6.94
C ARG A 66 8.43 19.93 -8.19
N GLY A 67 9.38 18.99 -8.09
CA GLY A 67 10.18 18.48 -9.21
C GLY A 67 10.07 16.96 -9.34
N LEU A 68 10.53 16.40 -10.47
CA LEU A 68 10.59 14.94 -10.66
C LEU A 68 11.99 14.44 -10.27
N SER A 69 12.22 14.20 -8.98
CA SER A 69 13.47 13.59 -8.52
C SER A 69 13.23 12.72 -7.30
N GLU A 70 13.04 11.42 -7.51
CA GLU A 70 13.08 10.43 -6.44
C GLU A 70 14.15 9.40 -6.75
N SER A 71 15.20 9.38 -5.92
CA SER A 71 16.22 8.32 -5.94
C SER A 71 16.08 7.47 -4.69
N TYR A 72 15.57 6.24 -4.84
CA TYR A 72 15.63 5.24 -3.77
C TYR A 72 16.85 4.35 -3.99
N ALA A 73 17.89 4.55 -3.18
CA ALA A 73 19.20 3.91 -3.33
C ALA A 73 19.21 2.44 -2.87
N LYS A 74 18.34 2.05 -1.94
CA LYS A 74 18.31 0.69 -1.38
C LYS A 74 17.36 -0.20 -2.16
N ARG A 75 17.84 -0.97 -3.13
CA ARG A 75 17.00 -1.93 -3.88
C ARG A 75 17.40 -3.36 -3.55
N GLY A 76 16.40 -4.21 -3.30
CA GLY A 76 16.58 -5.64 -3.10
C GLY A 76 15.51 -6.40 -3.89
N ARG A 77 15.85 -7.61 -4.34
CA ARG A 77 14.90 -8.52 -4.97
C ARG A 77 14.97 -9.87 -4.25
N HIS A 78 13.82 -10.36 -3.84
CA HIS A 78 13.68 -11.72 -3.32
C HIS A 78 12.60 -12.44 -4.12
N LYS A 79 12.87 -13.67 -4.54
CA LYS A 79 11.88 -14.54 -5.18
C LYS A 79 11.53 -15.63 -4.18
N PHE A 80 10.26 -15.67 -3.77
CA PHE A 80 9.76 -16.67 -2.85
C PHE A 80 9.90 -18.07 -3.45
N ARG A 81 10.35 -19.02 -2.62
CA ARG A 81 10.37 -20.46 -2.94
C ARG A 81 9.24 -21.17 -2.21
N SER A 82 8.74 -22.27 -2.76
CA SER A 82 7.57 -22.98 -2.20
C SER A 82 7.74 -23.50 -0.78
N ASN A 83 8.99 -23.64 -0.29
CA ASN A 83 9.31 -24.06 1.07
C ASN A 83 9.62 -22.91 2.03
N GLU A 84 9.57 -21.66 1.56
CA GLU A 84 9.78 -20.49 2.42
C GLU A 84 8.49 -20.13 3.14
N LEU A 85 8.50 -20.23 4.47
CA LEU A 85 7.35 -19.93 5.31
C LEU A 85 7.50 -18.53 5.92
N LEU A 86 6.49 -17.70 5.68
CA LEU A 86 6.37 -16.39 6.33
C LEU A 86 5.81 -16.57 7.74
N ARG A 87 6.56 -16.13 8.75
CA ARG A 87 6.08 -16.06 10.13
C ARG A 87 5.50 -14.67 10.41
N HIS A 88 4.36 -14.62 11.09
CA HIS A 88 3.81 -13.35 11.58
C HIS A 88 4.66 -12.79 12.73
N SER A 89 4.89 -11.48 12.71
CA SER A 89 5.55 -10.74 13.78
C SER A 89 5.22 -9.23 13.71
N ASN A 90 6.05 -8.41 14.31
CA ASN A 90 6.04 -6.96 14.32
C ASN A 90 7.41 -6.42 13.88
N LEU A 91 7.44 -5.15 13.45
CA LEU A 91 8.69 -4.49 13.06
C LEU A 91 9.66 -4.27 14.24
N SER A 92 9.25 -4.55 15.48
CA SER A 92 10.14 -4.55 16.64
C SER A 92 11.28 -5.56 16.53
N GLU A 93 11.13 -6.63 15.73
CA GLU A 93 12.20 -7.58 15.44
C GLU A 93 13.28 -7.01 14.50
N PHE A 94 13.09 -5.79 13.95
CA PHE A 94 14.06 -5.10 13.13
C PHE A 94 14.83 -4.05 13.95
N PRO A 95 16.08 -4.32 14.36
CA PRO A 95 16.85 -3.42 15.22
C PRO A 95 17.38 -2.18 14.47
N ASP A 96 17.41 -2.22 13.14
CA ASP A 96 18.00 -1.18 12.29
C ASP A 96 17.04 -0.02 12.05
N SER A 97 16.93 0.82 13.07
CA SER A 97 16.33 2.12 12.94
C SER A 97 17.29 3.16 13.49
N GLU A 98 18.05 3.81 12.60
CA GLU A 98 18.67 5.13 12.85
C GLU A 98 17.61 6.23 13.14
N SER A 99 16.34 5.85 13.23
CA SER A 99 15.24 6.74 13.50
C SER A 99 15.14 7.10 14.99
N ALA A 100 14.58 8.28 15.25
CA ALA A 100 14.35 8.75 16.62
C ALA A 100 13.51 7.77 17.43
N GLU A 101 13.74 7.71 18.74
CA GLU A 101 13.08 6.76 19.65
C GLU A 101 11.54 6.79 19.58
N SER A 102 10.96 7.99 19.42
CA SER A 102 9.52 8.18 19.28
C SER A 102 8.96 7.50 18.02
N LEU A 103 9.70 7.53 16.92
CA LEU A 103 9.35 6.88 15.66
C LEU A 103 9.53 5.36 15.77
N ARG A 104 10.66 4.91 16.34
CA ARG A 104 10.92 3.49 16.61
C ARG A 104 9.79 2.84 17.41
N LYS A 105 9.31 3.50 18.48
CA LYS A 105 8.19 2.97 19.28
C LYS A 105 6.90 2.77 18.46
N LYS A 106 6.63 3.67 17.51
CA LYS A 106 5.44 3.57 16.63
C LYS A 106 5.62 2.50 15.56
N GLU A 107 6.80 2.43 14.94
CA GLU A 107 7.15 1.40 13.97
C GLU A 107 7.09 0.00 14.59
N SER A 108 7.62 -0.18 15.80
CA SER A 108 7.60 -1.46 16.52
C SER A 108 6.22 -2.07 16.71
N ALA A 109 5.16 -1.26 16.71
CA ALA A 109 3.78 -1.75 16.85
C ALA A 109 3.18 -2.25 15.52
N GLN A 110 3.80 -1.96 14.38
CA GLN A 110 3.29 -2.40 13.08
C GLN A 110 3.51 -3.90 12.89
N HIS A 111 2.49 -4.56 12.35
CA HIS A 111 2.59 -5.96 11.96
C HIS A 111 3.49 -6.15 10.73
N ALA A 112 4.19 -7.27 10.72
CA ALA A 112 5.10 -7.65 9.65
C ALA A 112 5.11 -9.16 9.45
N PHE A 113 5.60 -9.58 8.29
CA PHE A 113 5.95 -10.96 8.01
C PHE A 113 7.47 -11.10 7.97
N VAL A 114 7.99 -12.11 8.64
CA VAL A 114 9.41 -12.40 8.75
C VAL A 114 9.70 -13.71 8.04
N LEU A 115 10.71 -13.70 7.18
CA LEU A 115 11.31 -14.89 6.61
C LEU A 115 12.72 -15.04 7.18
N ASP A 116 12.89 -16.07 8.00
CA ASP A 116 14.18 -16.45 8.56
C ASP A 116 14.98 -17.21 7.48
N ARG A 117 16.18 -16.70 7.15
CA ARG A 117 17.00 -17.20 6.02
C ARG A 117 18.33 -17.82 6.46
N GLY A 118 18.39 -18.34 7.68
CA GLY A 118 19.59 -18.96 8.25
C GLY A 118 20.79 -17.98 8.24
N ALA A 119 21.78 -18.24 7.40
CA ALA A 119 22.99 -17.42 7.27
C ALA A 119 22.78 -16.10 6.48
N ALA A 120 21.64 -15.91 5.81
CA ALA A 120 21.33 -14.68 5.09
C ALA A 120 20.52 -13.70 5.97
N PRO A 121 20.56 -12.38 5.67
CA PRO A 121 19.75 -11.40 6.38
C PRO A 121 18.27 -11.78 6.37
N LYS A 122 17.63 -11.63 7.53
CA LYS A 122 16.18 -11.82 7.66
C LYS A 122 15.46 -10.87 6.71
N LEU A 123 14.46 -11.39 6.00
CA LEU A 123 13.59 -10.55 5.19
C LEU A 123 12.36 -10.19 6.04
N ILE A 124 12.15 -8.89 6.23
CA ILE A 124 11.00 -8.38 6.99
C ILE A 124 10.15 -7.56 6.05
N ILE A 125 8.86 -7.90 6.00
CA ILE A 125 7.89 -7.32 5.08
C ILE A 125 6.78 -6.69 5.92
N PRO A 126 6.70 -5.35 6.02
CA PRO A 126 5.60 -4.69 6.69
C PRO A 126 4.26 -5.10 6.07
N GLN A 127 3.28 -5.49 6.90
CA GLN A 127 1.98 -5.98 6.42
C GLN A 127 1.28 -4.94 5.54
N LEU A 128 1.33 -3.67 5.94
CA LEU A 128 0.69 -2.59 5.19
C LEU A 128 1.37 -2.33 3.84
N GLU A 129 2.70 -2.40 3.76
CA GLU A 129 3.42 -2.24 2.49
C GLU A 129 3.17 -3.42 1.55
N LEU A 130 3.11 -4.64 2.08
CA LEU A 130 2.71 -5.82 1.30
C LEU A 130 1.29 -5.66 0.77
N ALA A 131 0.34 -5.29 1.65
CA ALA A 131 -1.04 -5.04 1.26
C ALA A 131 -1.14 -3.89 0.24
N ARG A 132 -0.27 -2.88 0.32
CA ARG A 132 -0.26 -1.77 -0.64
C ARG A 132 0.15 -2.21 -2.03
N VAL A 133 1.18 -3.04 -2.14
CA VAL A 133 1.65 -3.57 -3.42
C VAL A 133 0.65 -4.56 -4.02
N LEU A 134 0.01 -5.40 -3.19
CA LEU A 134 -0.90 -6.43 -3.65
C LEU A 134 -2.33 -5.93 -3.91
N PHE A 135 -2.86 -5.07 -3.04
CA PHE A 135 -4.29 -4.71 -2.99
C PHE A 135 -4.53 -3.21 -3.07
N TYR A 136 -3.75 -2.37 -2.38
CA TYR A 136 -3.94 -0.91 -2.39
C TYR A 136 -3.25 -0.23 -3.57
N ALA A 137 -3.51 -0.79 -4.74
CA ALA A 137 -3.10 -0.34 -6.06
C ALA A 137 -3.57 1.08 -6.40
N SER A 138 -4.78 1.38 -5.99
CA SER A 138 -5.55 2.53 -6.42
C SER A 138 -6.44 3.02 -5.29
N SER A 139 -6.79 4.29 -5.33
CA SER A 139 -7.68 4.87 -4.35
C SER A 139 -9.04 4.17 -4.27
N TYR A 140 -9.47 3.54 -5.37
CA TYR A 140 -10.67 2.72 -5.38
C TYR A 140 -10.48 1.46 -4.56
N LEU A 141 -9.47 0.65 -4.89
CA LEU A 141 -9.24 -0.65 -4.26
C LEU A 141 -8.94 -0.51 -2.76
N SER A 142 -8.23 0.54 -2.36
CA SER A 142 -8.05 0.89 -0.95
C SER A 142 -9.36 1.15 -0.22
N ARG A 143 -10.34 1.81 -0.85
CA ARG A 143 -11.65 2.03 -0.21
C ARG A 143 -12.48 0.75 -0.21
N ALA A 144 -12.48 0.04 -1.33
CA ALA A 144 -13.25 -1.18 -1.50
C ALA A 144 -12.82 -2.27 -0.52
N SER A 145 -11.53 -2.37 -0.19
CA SER A 145 -11.01 -3.36 0.76
C SER A 145 -11.53 -3.20 2.19
N LEU A 146 -12.08 -2.03 2.53
CA LEU A 146 -12.63 -1.76 3.86
C LEU A 146 -14.14 -2.07 3.93
N MET A 147 -14.74 -2.50 2.82
CA MET A 147 -16.14 -2.90 2.72
C MET A 147 -16.21 -4.39 2.40
N SER A 148 -16.90 -5.17 3.22
CA SER A 148 -16.94 -6.64 3.12
C SER A 148 -17.45 -7.17 1.78
N SER A 149 -18.40 -6.48 1.14
CA SER A 149 -19.04 -6.95 -0.11
C SER A 149 -18.57 -6.23 -1.37
N ARG A 150 -17.87 -5.09 -1.26
CA ARG A 150 -17.62 -4.21 -2.42
C ARG A 150 -16.80 -4.91 -3.51
N LEU A 151 -15.74 -5.62 -3.14
CA LEU A 151 -14.92 -6.35 -4.09
C LEU A 151 -15.70 -7.47 -4.79
N LEU A 152 -16.62 -8.14 -4.08
CA LEU A 152 -17.46 -9.20 -4.63
C LEU A 152 -18.53 -8.68 -5.60
N THR A 153 -19.00 -7.45 -5.41
CA THR A 153 -19.99 -6.82 -6.29
C THR A 153 -19.36 -6.16 -7.51
N ASP A 154 -18.07 -5.84 -7.46
CA ASP A 154 -17.38 -5.11 -8.51
C ASP A 154 -16.54 -6.03 -9.42
N PHE A 155 -16.09 -7.17 -8.90
CA PHE A 155 -15.18 -8.07 -9.61
C PHE A 155 -15.67 -9.51 -9.56
N LYS A 156 -15.48 -10.22 -10.67
CA LYS A 156 -15.58 -11.68 -10.76
C LYS A 156 -14.19 -12.24 -10.96
N VAL A 157 -13.80 -13.18 -10.10
CA VAL A 157 -12.45 -13.78 -10.11
C VAL A 157 -12.56 -15.26 -10.38
N GLU A 158 -11.88 -15.73 -11.42
CA GLU A 158 -11.77 -17.14 -11.78
C GLU A 158 -10.29 -17.54 -11.75
N VAL A 159 -9.94 -18.51 -10.90
CA VAL A 159 -8.56 -18.97 -10.74
C VAL A 159 -8.38 -20.27 -11.50
N ASN A 160 -7.48 -20.28 -12.48
CA ASN A 160 -7.04 -21.49 -13.17
C ASN A 160 -5.74 -21.99 -12.53
N THR A 161 -5.86 -22.92 -11.59
CA THR A 161 -4.71 -23.50 -10.88
C THR A 161 -3.84 -24.39 -11.75
N LYS A 162 -4.35 -24.87 -12.89
CA LYS A 162 -3.58 -25.73 -13.81
C LYS A 162 -2.61 -24.91 -14.67
N GLU A 163 -3.03 -23.71 -15.07
CA GLU A 163 -2.27 -22.83 -15.94
C GLU A 163 -1.67 -21.61 -15.20
N ASP A 164 -1.76 -21.61 -13.87
CA ASP A 164 -1.16 -20.62 -12.96
C ASP A 164 -1.54 -19.16 -13.30
N TYR A 165 -2.82 -18.93 -13.63
CA TYR A 165 -3.35 -17.59 -13.86
C TYR A 165 -4.69 -17.37 -13.16
N ALA A 166 -5.03 -16.10 -12.95
CA ALA A 166 -6.35 -15.68 -12.48
C ALA A 166 -6.95 -14.69 -13.49
N ASN A 167 -8.18 -14.94 -13.91
CA ASN A 167 -8.97 -14.01 -14.69
C ASN A 167 -9.77 -13.12 -13.72
N ILE A 168 -9.65 -11.79 -13.88
CA ILE A 168 -10.35 -10.81 -13.05
C ILE A 168 -11.20 -9.94 -13.98
N GLU A 169 -12.51 -10.18 -13.97
CA GLU A 169 -13.48 -9.42 -14.75
C GLU A 169 -14.05 -8.27 -13.92
N VAL A 170 -14.07 -7.07 -14.49
CA VAL A 170 -14.75 -5.90 -13.90
C VAL A 170 -16.21 -5.95 -14.30
N LEU A 171 -17.11 -6.03 -13.33
CA LEU A 171 -18.54 -6.12 -13.58
C LEU A 171 -19.10 -4.76 -14.04
N GLN A 172 -20.09 -4.78 -14.94
CA GLN A 172 -20.72 -3.56 -15.45
C GLN A 172 -21.40 -2.72 -14.36
N THR A 173 -21.81 -3.35 -13.26
CA THR A 173 -22.39 -2.69 -12.09
C THR A 173 -21.35 -2.03 -11.19
N SER A 174 -20.06 -2.21 -11.47
CA SER A 174 -19.00 -1.67 -10.64
C SER A 174 -18.86 -0.16 -10.78
N ASN A 175 -18.37 0.48 -9.73
CA ASN A 175 -17.93 1.88 -9.79
C ASN A 175 -16.41 1.98 -10.06
N PHE A 176 -15.80 0.91 -10.58
CA PHE A 176 -14.36 0.86 -10.82
C PHE A 176 -14.02 1.74 -12.03
N PRO A 177 -13.13 2.74 -11.90
CA PRO A 177 -12.88 3.69 -12.97
C PRO A 177 -12.15 3.03 -14.15
N PRO A 178 -12.61 3.21 -15.40
CA PRO A 178 -11.95 2.68 -16.61
C PRO A 178 -10.47 3.05 -16.72
N SER A 179 -10.10 4.25 -16.26
CA SER A 179 -8.70 4.71 -16.25
C SER A 179 -7.77 3.90 -15.33
N ALA A 180 -8.31 3.14 -14.37
CA ALA A 180 -7.51 2.29 -13.48
C ALA A 180 -7.19 0.91 -14.08
N TRP A 181 -7.72 0.58 -15.27
CA TRP A 181 -7.46 -0.68 -15.97
C TRP A 181 -6.00 -0.80 -16.43
N VAL A 182 -5.28 0.33 -16.55
CA VAL A 182 -3.89 0.41 -17.05
C VAL A 182 -2.85 0.19 -15.93
N LEU A 183 -3.26 -0.08 -14.68
CA LEU A 183 -2.31 -0.27 -13.58
C LEU A 183 -1.52 -1.60 -13.72
N PRO A 184 -0.22 -1.64 -13.39
CA PRO A 184 0.64 -2.82 -13.56
C PRO A 184 0.21 -4.08 -12.78
N ILE A 185 -0.74 -3.95 -11.87
CA ILE A 185 -1.23 -5.05 -11.02
C ILE A 185 -2.14 -5.99 -11.83
N PHE A 186 -2.66 -5.52 -12.97
CA PHE A 186 -3.33 -6.34 -13.99
C PHE A 186 -2.35 -6.86 -15.07
N TYR A 187 -1.06 -6.49 -15.02
CA TYR A 187 -0.02 -6.91 -15.97
C TYR A 187 0.80 -8.13 -15.48
N GLY A 188 0.22 -8.97 -14.62
CA GLY A 188 0.71 -10.31 -14.38
C GLY A 188 0.23 -11.24 -15.50
N HIS A 189 0.94 -11.27 -16.64
CA HIS A 189 0.73 -12.19 -17.77
C HIS A 189 -0.74 -12.51 -18.13
N ILE A 190 -1.39 -11.62 -18.88
CA ILE A 190 -2.50 -12.01 -19.76
C ILE A 190 -2.10 -11.61 -21.19
N TYR A 191 -1.52 -12.55 -21.92
CA TYR A 191 -1.58 -12.50 -23.38
C TYR A 191 -2.85 -13.23 -23.80
N LYS A 192 -3.80 -12.51 -24.39
CA LYS A 192 -4.24 -12.75 -25.77
C LYS A 192 -5.26 -11.70 -26.20
N GLU A 193 -4.88 -11.03 -27.29
CA GLU A 193 -5.69 -10.43 -28.34
C GLU A 193 -7.20 -10.25 -28.11
N ALA A 194 -7.67 -9.03 -28.38
CA ALA A 194 -8.93 -8.86 -29.09
C ALA A 194 -8.74 -7.74 -30.12
N TYR A 195 -8.59 -8.17 -31.37
CA TYR A 195 -8.84 -7.35 -32.55
C TYR A 195 -10.37 -7.23 -32.77
N TYR A 196 -10.76 -6.01 -33.18
CA TYR A 196 -11.97 -5.54 -33.89
C TYR A 196 -13.36 -5.62 -33.26
N ALA A 197 -14.02 -4.46 -33.14
CA ALA A 197 -14.72 -3.84 -34.28
C ALA A 197 -14.22 -2.40 -34.48
#